data_AF-A0A0N1LHQ4-F1
#
_entry.id   AF-A0A0N1LHQ4-F1
#
_cell.length_a   1.000
_cell.length_b   1.000
_cell.length_c   1.000
_cell.angle_alpha   90.00
_cell.angle_beta   90.00
_cell.angle_gamma   90.00
#
_symmetry.space_group_name_H-M   'P 1'
#
loop_
_entity.id
_entity.type
_entity.pdbx_description
1 polymer ?
#
loop_
_entity_poly.entity_id
_entity_poly.type
_entity_poly.pdbx_seq_one_letter_code
_entity_poly.pdbx_strand_id
1 'polypeptide(L)'
;LEPTAEAVADPANRANVHTVTTRLLAVAEPYYDSARDGLRGLPFRSAMAIAAARGVYREIGRKVRRRGPGVWRERVSVGRLMKLWLFGRGALIAVWTQTLDRGKAPPPRAAMWTRV
;
A
#
# COMPACT_ATOMS: atom_id res chain seq x y z
N LEU A 1 5.27 25.89 -13.31
CA LEU A 1 4.32 25.08 -14.08
C LEU A 1 3.04 25.00 -13.27
N GLU A 2 1.92 25.48 -13.81
CA GLU A 2 0.64 25.17 -13.20
C GLU A 2 0.38 23.67 -13.32
N PRO A 3 -0.11 23.01 -12.24
CA PRO A 3 -0.37 21.57 -12.25
C PRO A 3 -1.70 21.27 -12.95
N THR A 4 -1.74 21.43 -14.29
CA THR A 4 -2.89 21.03 -15.11
C THR A 4 -2.84 19.54 -15.46
N ALA A 5 -3.97 18.98 -15.88
CA ALA A 5 -4.04 17.59 -16.32
C ALA A 5 -3.13 17.33 -17.54
N GLU A 6 -3.06 18.29 -18.47
CA GLU A 6 -2.17 18.22 -19.64
C GLU A 6 -0.70 18.20 -19.21
N ALA A 7 -0.32 19.05 -18.25
CA ALA A 7 1.06 19.11 -17.75
C ALA A 7 1.48 17.80 -17.06
N VAL A 8 0.56 17.13 -16.36
CA VAL A 8 0.84 15.81 -15.75
C VAL A 8 0.96 14.70 -16.81
N ALA A 9 0.19 14.77 -17.88
CA ALA A 9 0.21 13.79 -18.97
C ALA A 9 1.43 13.94 -19.90
N ASP A 10 2.02 15.14 -19.98
CA ASP A 10 3.17 15.42 -20.84
C ASP A 10 4.38 14.50 -20.51
N PRO A 11 4.88 13.73 -21.48
CA PRO A 11 6.09 12.93 -21.33
C PRO A 11 7.30 13.69 -20.78
N ALA A 12 7.45 14.98 -21.07
CA ALA A 12 8.53 15.83 -20.56
C ALA A 12 8.49 15.96 -19.03
N ASN A 13 7.30 15.86 -18.42
CA ASN A 13 7.13 15.99 -16.97
C ASN A 13 7.16 14.67 -16.20
N ARG A 14 7.38 13.52 -16.87
CA ARG A 14 7.39 12.19 -16.22
C ARG A 14 8.34 12.08 -15.03
N ALA A 15 9.51 12.70 -15.10
CA ALA A 15 10.46 12.72 -13.99
C ALA A 15 9.89 13.47 -12.78
N ASN A 16 9.27 14.63 -13.00
CA ASN A 16 8.63 15.42 -11.96
C ASN A 16 7.44 14.68 -11.33
N VAL A 17 6.57 14.09 -12.16
CA VAL A 17 5.43 13.27 -11.71
C VAL A 17 5.90 12.07 -10.89
N HIS A 18 6.97 11.39 -11.31
CA HIS A 18 7.53 10.27 -10.56
C HIS A 18 8.10 10.68 -9.21
N THR A 19 8.74 11.85 -9.12
CA THR A 19 9.22 12.41 -7.85
C THR A 19 8.06 12.64 -6.89
N VAL A 20 6.98 13.28 -7.33
CA VAL A 20 5.77 13.48 -6.51
C VAL A 20 5.15 12.14 -6.11
N THR A 21 5.04 11.21 -7.04
CA THR A 21 4.50 9.86 -6.78
C THR A 21 5.33 9.12 -5.74
N THR A 22 6.65 9.22 -5.80
CA THR A 22 7.56 8.59 -4.83
C THR A 22 7.34 9.18 -3.43
N ARG A 23 7.13 10.49 -3.32
CA ARG A 23 6.80 11.15 -2.04
C ARG A 23 5.45 10.68 -1.52
N LEU A 24 4.42 10.58 -2.36
CA LEU A 24 3.10 10.05 -1.96
C LEU A 24 3.19 8.58 -1.50
N LEU A 25 3.95 7.76 -2.21
CA LEU A 25 4.19 6.37 -1.82
C LEU A 25 4.92 6.27 -0.48
N ALA A 26 5.88 7.16 -0.20
CA ALA A 26 6.55 7.21 1.10
C ALA A 26 5.57 7.61 2.22
N VAL A 27 4.70 8.59 1.97
CA VAL A 27 3.63 8.99 2.91
C VAL A 27 2.65 7.85 3.16
N ALA A 28 2.40 6.98 2.19
CA ALA A 28 1.51 5.82 2.34
C ALA A 28 2.08 4.70 3.24
N GLU A 29 3.41 4.58 3.39
CA GLU A 29 4.02 3.46 4.15
C GLU A 29 3.57 3.42 5.63
N PRO A 30 3.56 4.54 6.39
CA PRO A 30 2.99 4.56 7.74
C PRO A 30 1.51 4.16 7.81
N TYR A 31 0.69 4.52 6.81
CA TYR A 31 -0.72 4.11 6.77
C TYR A 31 -0.84 2.61 6.51
N TYR A 32 -0.01 2.05 5.63
CA TYR A 32 0.04 0.60 5.48
C TYR A 32 0.33 -0.01 6.84
N ASP A 33 1.44 0.35 7.48
CA ASP A 33 1.87 -0.25 8.75
C ASP A 33 0.80 -0.13 9.84
N SER A 34 0.19 1.04 10.01
CA SER A 34 -0.95 1.24 10.91
C SER A 34 -2.18 0.39 10.56
N ALA A 35 -2.46 0.13 9.29
CA ALA A 35 -3.60 -0.70 8.89
C ALA A 35 -3.46 -2.17 9.34
N ARG A 36 -2.25 -2.67 9.64
CA ARG A 36 -2.07 -4.03 10.20
C ARG A 36 -2.74 -4.16 11.56
N ASP A 37 -2.59 -3.12 12.37
CA ASP A 37 -3.13 -3.07 13.72
C ASP A 37 -4.67 -3.11 13.71
N GLY A 38 -5.30 -2.49 12.72
CA GLY A 38 -6.76 -2.53 12.55
C GLY A 38 -7.31 -3.93 12.23
N LEU A 39 -6.49 -4.86 11.74
CA LEU A 39 -6.96 -6.19 11.32
C LEU A 39 -7.56 -7.00 12.47
N ARG A 40 -7.10 -6.77 13.71
CA ARG A 40 -7.61 -7.47 14.90
C ARG A 40 -9.09 -7.19 15.19
N GLY A 41 -9.61 -6.06 14.70
CA GLY A 41 -11.01 -5.65 14.88
C GLY A 41 -11.97 -6.24 13.86
N LEU A 42 -11.48 -7.05 12.90
CA LEU A 42 -12.27 -7.58 11.80
C LEU A 42 -12.57 -9.07 11.98
N PRO A 43 -13.68 -9.58 11.42
CA PRO A 43 -13.88 -11.02 11.25
C PRO A 43 -12.73 -11.65 10.47
N PHE A 44 -12.37 -12.90 10.77
CA PHE A 44 -11.21 -13.60 10.20
C PHE A 44 -11.10 -13.52 8.68
N ARG A 45 -12.19 -13.84 7.97
CA ARG A 45 -12.24 -13.81 6.50
C ARG A 45 -11.95 -12.41 5.96
N SER A 46 -12.51 -11.38 6.61
CA SER A 46 -12.29 -9.98 6.24
C SER A 46 -10.85 -9.53 6.54
N ALA A 47 -10.30 -9.93 7.69
CA ALA A 47 -8.91 -9.65 8.06
C ALA A 47 -7.93 -10.25 7.04
N MET A 48 -8.16 -11.49 6.60
CA MET A 48 -7.36 -12.14 5.56
C MET A 48 -7.41 -11.38 4.24
N ALA A 49 -8.62 -11.04 3.77
CA ALA A 49 -8.82 -10.34 2.51
C ALA A 49 -8.15 -8.96 2.51
N ILE A 50 -8.31 -8.21 3.60
CA ILE A 50 -7.72 -6.87 3.76
C ILE A 50 -6.20 -6.96 3.91
N ALA A 51 -5.66 -7.94 4.64
CA ALA A 51 -4.23 -8.16 4.74
C ALA A 51 -3.59 -8.49 3.38
N ALA A 52 -4.25 -9.32 2.57
CA ALA A 52 -3.81 -9.62 1.20
C ALA A 52 -3.86 -8.37 0.31
N ALA A 53 -4.98 -7.64 0.32
CA ALA A 53 -5.14 -6.40 -0.46
C ALA A 53 -4.07 -5.36 -0.09
N ARG A 54 -3.85 -5.11 1.20
CA ARG A 54 -2.78 -4.24 1.72
C ARG A 54 -1.43 -4.59 1.10
N GLY A 55 -1.10 -5.89 1.09
CA GLY A 55 0.13 -6.39 0.50
C GLY A 55 0.23 -6.15 -1.01
N VAL A 56 -0.86 -6.39 -1.75
CA VAL A 56 -0.92 -6.16 -3.20
C VAL A 56 -0.69 -4.69 -3.53
N TYR A 57 -1.41 -3.78 -2.87
CA TYR A 57 -1.31 -2.34 -3.13
C TYR A 57 0.07 -1.78 -2.78
N ARG A 58 0.64 -2.19 -1.63
CA ARG A 58 2.01 -1.80 -1.26
C ARG A 58 3.04 -2.29 -2.27
N GLU A 59 2.87 -3.51 -2.80
CA GLU A 59 3.80 -4.07 -3.80
C GLU A 59 3.69 -3.37 -5.16
N ILE A 60 2.49 -2.95 -5.58
CA ILE A 60 2.32 -2.10 -6.78
C ILE A 60 3.11 -0.81 -6.61
N GLY A 61 2.97 -0.12 -5.47
CA GLY A 61 3.73 1.10 -5.18
C GLY A 61 5.24 0.89 -5.24
N ARG A 62 5.73 -0.20 -4.65
CA ARG A 62 7.16 -0.57 -4.71
C ARG A 62 7.64 -0.83 -6.14
N LYS A 63 6.82 -1.49 -6.97
CA LYS A 63 7.14 -1.68 -8.41
C LYS A 63 7.17 -0.35 -9.17
N VAL A 64 6.22 0.55 -8.92
CA VAL A 64 6.19 1.90 -9.49
C VAL A 64 7.50 2.62 -9.17
N ARG A 65 7.89 2.65 -7.89
CA ARG A 65 9.13 3.30 -7.43
C ARG A 65 10.39 2.69 -8.07
N ARG A 66 10.45 1.36 -8.25
CA ARG A 66 11.61 0.68 -8.85
C ARG A 66 11.74 0.90 -10.36
N ARG A 67 10.62 1.07 -11.08
CA ARG A 67 10.58 1.21 -12.54
C ARG A 67 10.84 2.64 -13.03
N GLY A 68 10.71 3.64 -12.16
CA GLY A 68 11.11 5.01 -12.47
C GLY A 68 10.09 5.81 -13.32
N PRO A 69 10.52 6.96 -13.87
CA PRO A 69 9.65 7.93 -14.56
C PRO A 69 8.80 7.39 -15.73
N GLY A 70 9.27 6.34 -16.40
CA GLY A 70 8.59 5.77 -17.56
C GLY A 70 7.49 4.74 -17.23
N VAL A 71 7.25 4.45 -15.95
CA VAL A 71 6.42 3.32 -15.52
C VAL A 71 4.96 3.42 -15.96
N TRP A 72 4.46 4.62 -16.20
CA TRP A 72 3.06 4.91 -16.56
C TRP A 72 2.67 4.51 -17.99
N ARG A 73 3.65 4.12 -18.83
CA ARG A 73 3.39 3.64 -20.19
C ARG A 73 2.60 2.34 -20.23
N GLU A 74 2.69 1.54 -19.17
CA GLU A 74 1.97 0.29 -19.05
C GLU A 74 1.37 0.14 -17.67
N ARG A 75 0.29 -0.64 -17.59
CA ARG A 75 -0.35 -0.91 -16.30
C ARG A 75 0.58 -1.77 -15.42
N VAL A 76 1.05 -1.20 -14.31
CA VAL A 76 1.81 -1.96 -13.31
C VAL A 76 0.90 -2.95 -12.63
N SER A 77 1.27 -4.23 -12.69
CA SER A 77 0.53 -5.31 -12.06
C SER A 77 1.41 -6.19 -11.18
N VAL A 78 0.76 -6.86 -10.25
CA VAL A 78 1.37 -7.91 -9.43
C VAL A 78 1.07 -9.25 -10.13
N GLY A 79 2.12 -10.04 -10.37
CA GLY A 79 1.99 -11.34 -11.05
C GLY A 79 1.15 -12.33 -10.24
N ARG A 80 0.61 -13.36 -10.91
CA ARG A 80 -0.29 -14.35 -10.29
C ARG A 80 0.32 -15.05 -9.07
N LEU A 81 1.59 -15.44 -9.17
CA LEU A 81 2.32 -16.07 -8.05
C LEU A 81 2.47 -15.15 -6.84
N MET A 82 2.75 -13.87 -7.06
CA MET A 82 2.85 -12.90 -5.98
C MET A 82 1.47 -12.63 -5.35
N LYS A 83 0.38 -12.64 -6.12
CA LYS A 83 -0.98 -12.58 -5.56
C LYS A 83 -1.27 -13.78 -4.65
N LEU A 84 -0.89 -14.99 -5.07
CA LEU A 84 -1.07 -16.20 -4.27
C LEU A 84 -0.23 -16.17 -2.98
N TRP A 85 1.03 -15.74 -3.08
CA TRP A 85 1.89 -15.54 -1.92
C TRP A 85 1.32 -14.50 -0.95
N LEU A 86 0.82 -13.37 -1.46
CA LEU A 86 0.19 -12.33 -0.66
C LEU A 86 -1.10 -12.79 0.00
N PHE A 87 -1.87 -13.66 -0.65
CA PHE A 87 -3.03 -14.30 -0.07
C PHE A 87 -2.63 -15.21 1.10
N GLY A 88 -1.65 -16.10 0.91
CA GLY A 88 -1.12 -16.95 1.97
C GLY A 88 -0.54 -16.14 3.14
N ARG A 89 0.18 -15.05 2.84
CA ARG A 89 0.69 -14.14 3.87
C ARG A 89 -0.43 -13.39 4.59
N GLY A 90 -1.50 -13.02 3.89
CA GLY A 90 -2.70 -12.42 4.48
C GLY A 90 -3.37 -13.38 5.46
N ALA A 91 -3.46 -14.67 5.13
CA ALA A 91 -3.95 -15.71 6.03
C ALA A 91 -3.10 -15.81 7.31
N LEU A 92 -1.76 -15.88 7.18
CA LEU A 92 -0.85 -15.94 8.33
C LEU A 92 -0.97 -14.69 9.22
N ILE A 93 -1.06 -13.49 8.63
CA ILE A 93 -1.22 -12.23 9.37
C ILE A 93 -2.57 -12.21 10.10
N ALA A 94 -3.65 -12.66 9.47
CA ALA A 94 -4.96 -12.72 10.12
C ALA A 94 -4.96 -13.69 11.31
N VAL A 95 -4.35 -14.88 11.15
CA VAL A 95 -4.20 -15.83 12.26
C VAL A 95 -3.42 -15.18 13.41
N TRP A 96 -2.24 -14.59 13.11
CA TRP A 96 -1.40 -13.94 14.12
C TRP A 96 -2.14 -12.81 14.86
N THR A 97 -2.79 -11.92 14.12
CA THR A 97 -3.47 -10.75 14.71
C THR A 97 -4.68 -11.13 15.57
N GLN A 98 -5.34 -12.25 15.26
CA GLN A 98 -6.50 -12.71 16.03
C GLN A 98 -6.16 -13.61 17.21
N THR A 99 -4.98 -14.22 17.24
CA THR A 99 -4.55 -15.07 18.35
C THR A 99 -3.62 -14.32 19.30
N LEU A 100 -2.49 -13.82 18.80
CA LEU A 100 -1.41 -13.28 19.63
C LEU A 100 -1.58 -11.80 19.97
N ASP A 101 -2.25 -11.04 19.11
CA ASP A 101 -2.41 -9.60 19.27
C ASP A 101 -3.79 -9.20 19.83
N ARG A 102 -4.73 -10.15 19.96
CA ARG A 102 -6.13 -9.87 20.36
C ARG A 102 -6.26 -9.26 21.76
N GLY A 103 -5.35 -9.63 22.68
CA GLY A 103 -5.32 -9.12 24.05
C GLY A 103 -4.30 -7.99 24.29
N LYS A 104 -3.55 -7.56 23.26
CA LYS A 104 -2.51 -6.54 23.41
C LYS A 104 -3.05 -5.16 23.04
N ALA A 105 -2.65 -4.14 23.79
CA ALA A 105 -2.91 -2.77 23.41
C ALA A 105 -2.23 -2.46 22.05
N PRO A 106 -2.90 -1.74 21.14
CA PRO A 106 -2.26 -1.24 19.93
C PRO A 106 -1.00 -0.45 20.27
N PRO A 107 0.06 -0.52 19.45
CA PRO A 107 1.13 0.47 19.57
C PRO A 107 0.57 1.88 19.33
N PRO A 108 1.18 2.92 19.91
CA PRO A 108 0.82 4.31 19.62
C PRO A 108 0.87 4.56 18.12
N ARG A 109 -0.22 5.10 17.59
CA ARG A 109 -0.33 5.40 16.17
C ARG A 109 0.59 6.58 15.83
N ALA A 110 1.38 6.46 14.76
CA ALA A 110 2.24 7.55 14.29
C ALA A 110 1.42 8.83 14.02
N ALA A 111 2.04 9.99 14.18
CA ALA A 111 1.44 11.29 13.87
C ALA A 111 1.19 11.40 12.35
N MET A 112 0.01 10.95 11.93
CA MET A 112 -0.45 10.90 10.54
C MET A 112 -1.74 11.71 10.41
N TRP A 113 -2.05 12.14 9.19
CA TRP A 113 -3.28 12.87 8.91
C TRP A 113 -4.51 11.97 9.11
N THR A 114 -5.51 12.46 9.85
CA THR A 114 -6.71 11.69 10.23
C THR A 114 -8.04 12.41 9.98
N ARG A 115 -8.01 13.66 9.48
CA ARG A 115 -9.23 14.44 9.24
C ARG A 115 -9.71 14.18 7.80
N VAL A 116 -10.95 13.73 7.66
CA VAL A 116 -11.65 13.63 6.36
C VAL A 116 -12.70 14.72 6.32
#